data_AF-A0A7Y3BZP8-F1
#
_entry.id   AF-A0A7Y3BZP8-F1
#
_cell.length_a   1.000
_cell.length_b   1.000
_cell.length_c   1.000
_cell.angle_alpha   90.00
_cell.angle_beta   90.00
_cell.angle_gamma   90.00
#
_symmetry.space_group_name_H-M   'P 1'
#
loop_
_entity.id
_entity.type
_entity.pdbx_description
1 polymer ?
#
loop_
_entity_poly.entity_id
_entity_poly.type
_entity_poly.pdbx_seq_one_letter_code
_entity_poly.pdbx_strand_id
1 'polypeptide(L)'
;QVERLYVLVGDRLDPTIPASTRAEWLADAVPAATIIVTPDYLPDANQPLADRALELLPERPTIAFTSEQWGAGWAEAIGARHVMVDLDRTRFPISSSEIRSNLREHYTWLVPAARAALAKRVVLAGAESTGKSTLAVDLANHYQTVWVPEYGRWYSDGRAGLKDRTWTADEFVRIAITHHQGEADLARRSANGLVILDTDALVTKVWHRRYLDSPNPILEELVDEFLPDLYFVCAPDFEWVHDGTRESPNYRDSMHIDTLQLIAATGVPFIELTGDQSKRLKEAIAVIDETVHSEPLI
;
A
#
# COMPACT_ATOMS: atom_id res chain seq x y z
N GLN A 1 8.29 6.63 30.89
CA GLN A 1 7.35 7.58 30.26
C GLN A 1 8.00 8.96 30.31
N VAL A 2 7.90 9.74 29.23
CA VAL A 2 8.42 11.11 29.13
C VAL A 2 7.26 12.04 28.76
N GLU A 3 7.37 13.33 29.08
CA GLU A 3 6.35 14.34 28.75
C GLU A 3 6.37 14.70 27.26
N ARG A 4 7.56 14.77 26.66
CA ARG A 4 7.79 15.06 25.24
C ARG A 4 8.89 14.15 24.72
N LEU A 5 8.68 13.60 23.53
CA LEU A 5 9.64 12.73 22.85
C LEU A 5 10.02 13.37 21.51
N TYR A 6 11.31 13.60 21.30
CA TYR A 6 11.86 14.05 20.03
C TYR A 6 12.60 12.89 19.37
N VAL A 7 12.36 12.66 18.08
CA VAL A 7 13.04 11.63 17.29
C VAL A 7 13.77 12.30 16.14
N LEU A 8 15.09 12.18 16.12
CA LEU A 8 15.92 12.69 15.04
C LEU A 8 16.04 11.62 13.95
N VAL A 9 15.74 11.99 12.71
CA VAL A 9 15.81 11.11 11.54
C VAL A 9 16.91 11.61 10.62
N GLY A 10 18.00 10.84 10.51
CA GLY A 10 19.10 11.14 9.60
C GLY A 10 18.69 11.01 8.13
N ASP A 11 19.10 11.98 7.30
CA ASP A 11 18.90 12.03 5.84
C ASP A 11 20.24 11.98 5.11
N ARG A 12 20.50 10.85 4.44
CA ARG A 12 21.75 10.63 3.69
C ARG A 12 21.64 11.25 2.30
N LEU A 13 22.79 11.55 1.70
CA LEU A 13 22.86 11.93 0.30
C LEU A 13 22.54 10.67 -0.53
N ASP A 14 21.35 10.60 -1.13
CA ASP A 14 20.83 9.49 -1.95
C ASP A 14 20.27 8.26 -1.19
N PRO A 15 19.17 8.42 -0.44
CA PRO A 15 18.52 7.29 0.23
C PRO A 15 17.55 6.57 -0.70
N THR A 16 17.48 5.24 -0.62
CA THR A 16 16.44 4.42 -1.27
C THR A 16 15.03 4.88 -0.88
N ILE A 17 14.86 5.40 0.35
CA ILE A 17 13.61 5.98 0.85
C ILE A 17 13.91 7.35 1.49
N PRO A 18 13.33 8.46 0.98
CA PRO A 18 13.55 9.80 1.51
C PRO A 18 13.31 9.92 3.02
N ALA A 19 14.08 10.75 3.72
CA ALA A 19 13.89 10.96 5.15
C ALA A 19 12.52 11.54 5.49
N SER A 20 11.94 12.38 4.63
CA SER A 20 10.57 12.90 4.78
C SER A 20 9.54 11.77 4.84
N THR A 21 9.59 10.82 3.91
CA THR A 21 8.72 9.65 3.88
C THR A 21 8.89 8.78 5.13
N ARG A 22 10.14 8.54 5.56
CA ARG A 22 10.41 7.81 6.80
C ARG A 22 9.89 8.55 8.04
N ALA A 23 9.98 9.88 8.05
CA ALA A 23 9.47 10.71 9.13
C ALA A 23 7.95 10.64 9.23
N GLU A 24 7.24 10.63 8.10
CA GLU A 24 5.79 10.42 8.05
C GLU A 24 5.39 9.05 8.62
N TRP A 25 6.13 7.99 8.26
CA TRP A 25 5.87 6.65 8.81
C TRP A 25 6.08 6.58 10.32
N LEU A 26 7.10 7.27 10.84
CA LEU A 26 7.37 7.34 12.28
C LEU A 26 6.32 8.18 13.01
N ALA A 27 5.89 9.30 12.43
CA ALA A 27 4.83 10.13 12.99
C ALA A 27 3.50 9.37 13.06
N ASP A 28 3.19 8.56 12.05
CA ASP A 28 2.04 7.65 12.05
C ASP A 28 2.15 6.58 13.16
N ALA A 29 3.33 5.97 13.31
CA ALA A 29 3.55 4.91 14.29
C ALA A 29 3.60 5.42 15.74
N VAL A 30 4.09 6.64 15.96
CA VAL A 30 4.26 7.26 17.27
C VAL A 30 3.76 8.71 17.26
N PRO A 31 2.42 8.93 17.23
CA PRO A 31 1.85 10.29 17.06
C PRO A 31 2.20 11.29 18.17
N ALA A 32 2.61 10.80 19.35
CA ALA A 32 3.03 11.64 20.46
C ALA A 32 4.48 12.16 20.32
N ALA A 33 5.26 11.63 19.38
CA ALA A 33 6.63 12.06 19.14
C ALA A 33 6.68 13.22 18.15
N THR A 34 7.59 14.17 18.39
CA THR A 34 7.97 15.18 17.39
C THR A 34 9.13 14.64 16.57
N ILE A 35 8.90 14.41 15.28
CA ILE A 35 9.91 13.89 14.36
C ILE A 35 10.65 15.05 13.70
N ILE A 36 11.97 15.03 13.72
CA ILE A 36 12.83 16.08 13.15
C ILE A 36 13.81 15.43 12.18
N VAL A 37 13.74 15.83 10.91
CA VAL A 37 14.69 15.37 9.89
C VAL A 37 15.97 16.20 9.98
N THR A 38 17.12 15.53 9.95
CA THR A 38 18.44 16.16 9.95
C THR A 38 19.32 15.54 8.87
N PRO A 39 20.17 16.31 8.17
CA PRO A 39 21.18 15.73 7.31
C PRO A 39 22.12 14.79 8.07
N ASP A 40 22.45 13.65 7.45
CA ASP A 40 23.31 12.58 7.96
C ASP A 40 24.64 12.54 7.21
N TYR A 41 25.39 13.65 7.29
CA TYR A 41 26.75 13.79 6.73
C TYR A 41 27.81 14.04 7.81
N LEU A 42 27.40 14.05 9.08
CA LEU A 42 28.30 14.32 10.18
C LEU A 42 29.20 13.10 10.42
N PRO A 43 30.43 13.29 10.93
CA PRO A 43 31.27 12.17 11.33
C PRO A 43 30.55 11.29 12.35
N ASP A 44 30.76 9.97 12.27
CA ASP A 44 30.28 8.98 13.23
C ASP A 44 31.01 9.14 14.58
N ALA A 45 30.68 10.22 15.30
CA ALA A 45 31.27 10.60 16.57
C ALA A 45 30.22 11.27 17.46
N ASN A 46 30.34 11.06 18.77
CA ASN A 46 29.34 11.54 19.73
C ASN A 46 29.19 13.06 19.75
N GLN A 47 30.28 13.83 19.73
CA GLN A 47 30.21 15.29 19.88
C GLN A 47 29.54 15.99 18.69
N PRO A 48 29.91 15.74 17.40
CA PRO A 48 29.22 16.37 16.27
C PRO A 48 27.72 16.06 16.22
N LEU A 49 27.34 14.80 16.51
CA LEU A 49 25.93 14.39 16.56
C LEU A 49 25.18 15.04 17.73
N ALA A 50 25.84 15.22 18.88
CA ALA A 50 25.29 15.91 20.04
C ALA A 50 25.07 17.41 19.76
N ASP A 51 26.05 18.09 19.16
CA ASP A 51 25.96 19.50 18.80
C ASP A 51 24.80 19.75 17.84
N ARG A 52 24.66 18.89 16.82
CA ARG A 52 23.54 18.93 15.88
C ARG A 52 22.20 18.71 16.57
N ALA A 53 22.12 17.73 17.47
CA ALA A 53 20.89 17.48 18.22
C ALA A 53 20.48 18.72 19.03
N LEU A 54 21.43 19.35 19.73
CA LEU A 54 21.16 20.56 20.54
C LEU A 54 20.79 21.79 19.71
N GLU A 55 21.24 21.88 18.45
CA GLU A 55 20.83 22.93 17.50
C GLU A 55 19.37 22.78 17.08
N LEU A 56 18.92 21.53 16.86
CA LEU A 56 17.61 21.22 16.30
C LEU A 56 16.50 21.10 17.34
N LEU A 57 16.84 20.62 18.53
CA LEU A 57 15.85 20.38 19.57
C LEU A 57 15.32 21.71 20.13
N PRO A 58 13.99 21.87 20.27
CA PRO A 58 13.40 23.12 20.75
C PRO A 58 13.70 23.38 22.24
N GLU A 59 14.12 22.34 22.97
CA GLU A 59 14.54 22.43 24.36
C GLU A 59 15.64 21.40 24.64
N ARG A 60 16.44 21.64 25.69
CA ARG A 60 17.49 20.71 26.08
C ARG A 60 16.88 19.41 26.61
N PRO A 61 17.23 18.23 26.04
CA PRO A 61 16.71 16.96 26.51
C PRO A 61 17.28 16.62 27.89
N THR A 62 16.47 16.01 28.75
CA THR A 62 16.91 15.51 30.07
C THR A 62 17.26 14.03 30.04
N ILE A 63 16.76 13.29 29.04
CA ILE A 63 16.94 11.84 28.87
C ILE A 63 17.25 11.55 27.40
N ALA A 64 18.18 10.63 27.17
CA ALA A 64 18.56 10.15 25.85
C ALA A 64 18.37 8.63 25.78
N PHE A 65 17.64 8.15 24.76
CA PHE A 65 17.39 6.72 24.56
C PHE A 65 18.20 6.21 23.36
N THR A 66 18.94 5.12 23.53
CA THR A 66 19.60 4.41 22.42
C THR A 66 19.64 2.91 22.69
N SER A 67 19.89 2.13 21.66
CA SER A 67 20.12 0.68 21.72
C SER A 67 21.57 0.30 21.36
N GLU A 68 22.49 1.26 21.44
CA GLU A 68 23.85 1.14 20.93
C GLU A 68 24.90 1.47 21.99
N GLN A 69 26.03 0.76 21.97
CA GLN A 69 27.11 0.90 22.97
C GLN A 69 27.68 2.33 23.04
N TRP A 70 27.74 3.04 21.91
CA TRP A 70 28.22 4.42 21.84
C TRP A 70 27.27 5.43 22.51
N GLY A 71 26.01 5.05 22.76
CA GLY A 71 24.95 5.95 23.19
C GLY A 71 25.18 6.65 24.52
N ALA A 72 25.93 6.03 25.45
CA ALA A 72 26.28 6.65 26.72
C ALA A 72 27.11 7.93 26.53
N GLY A 73 28.08 7.90 25.61
CA GLY A 73 28.91 9.08 25.32
C GLY A 73 28.17 10.15 24.53
N TRP A 74 27.24 9.77 23.65
CA TRP A 74 26.35 10.74 22.99
C TRP A 74 25.42 11.44 23.99
N ALA A 75 24.83 10.68 24.92
CA ALA A 75 23.98 11.20 25.98
C ALA A 75 24.74 12.17 26.90
N GLU A 76 25.98 11.83 27.27
CA GLU A 76 26.87 12.72 28.03
C GLU A 76 27.13 14.03 27.27
N ALA A 77 27.45 13.95 25.97
CA ALA A 77 27.74 15.11 25.14
C ALA A 77 26.54 16.08 24.99
N ILE A 78 25.30 15.58 25.00
CA ILE A 78 24.09 16.44 25.03
C ILE A 78 23.68 16.87 26.45
N GLY A 79 24.35 16.36 27.49
CA GLY A 79 24.05 16.66 28.89
C GLY A 79 22.79 15.98 29.42
N ALA A 80 22.43 14.82 28.88
CA ALA A 80 21.23 14.07 29.24
C ALA A 80 21.56 12.76 29.96
N ARG A 81 20.62 12.27 30.78
CA ARG A 81 20.74 10.93 31.37
C ARG A 81 20.53 9.86 30.29
N HIS A 82 21.50 8.98 30.11
CA HIS A 82 21.35 7.85 29.19
C HIS A 82 20.37 6.80 29.73
N VAL A 83 19.53 6.27 28.85
CA VAL A 83 18.73 5.08 29.04
C VAL A 83 19.02 4.12 27.89
N MET A 84 19.77 3.05 28.20
CA MET A 84 19.96 1.94 27.27
C MET A 84 18.64 1.17 27.11
N VAL A 85 18.24 0.91 25.86
CA VAL A 85 17.02 0.17 25.52
C VAL A 85 17.39 -1.05 24.70
N ASP A 86 17.18 -2.25 25.24
CA ASP A 86 17.27 -3.54 24.52
C ASP A 86 18.53 -3.70 23.64
N LEU A 87 19.72 -3.47 24.23
CA LEU A 87 21.02 -3.60 23.53
C LEU A 87 21.18 -4.96 22.85
N ASP A 88 20.77 -6.03 23.55
CA ASP A 88 20.87 -7.41 23.08
C ASP A 88 19.72 -7.82 22.15
N ARG A 89 18.79 -6.89 21.83
CA ARG A 89 17.64 -7.11 20.92
C ARG A 89 16.77 -8.29 21.31
N THR A 90 16.58 -8.49 22.60
CA THR A 90 15.78 -9.58 23.17
C THR A 90 14.29 -9.40 22.92
N ARG A 91 13.82 -8.16 22.85
CA ARG A 91 12.40 -7.85 22.64
C ARG A 91 12.06 -7.71 21.16
N PHE A 92 12.96 -7.11 20.39
CA PHE A 92 12.82 -6.94 18.94
C PHE A 92 14.07 -7.51 18.25
N PRO A 93 14.14 -8.84 18.02
CA PRO A 93 15.32 -9.52 17.50
C PRO A 93 15.47 -9.35 15.98
N ILE A 94 15.60 -8.10 15.54
CA ILE A 94 15.74 -7.74 14.12
C ILE A 94 16.62 -6.48 13.97
N SER A 95 17.23 -6.32 12.80
CA SER A 95 17.92 -5.10 12.39
C SER A 95 17.31 -4.48 11.14
N SER A 96 17.53 -3.19 10.95
CA SER A 96 17.19 -2.52 9.70
C SER A 96 17.95 -3.13 8.51
N SER A 97 19.17 -3.63 8.71
CA SER A 97 19.95 -4.29 7.65
C SER A 97 19.36 -5.64 7.24
N GLU A 98 18.92 -6.45 8.20
CA GLU A 98 18.21 -7.72 7.93
C GLU A 98 16.92 -7.46 7.16
N ILE A 99 16.09 -6.51 7.61
CA ILE A 99 14.85 -6.13 6.92
C ILE A 99 15.15 -5.71 5.47
N ARG A 100 16.15 -4.87 5.24
CA ARG A 100 16.48 -4.40 3.89
C ARG A 100 17.03 -5.51 3.00
N SER A 101 17.78 -6.48 3.55
CA SER A 101 18.30 -7.62 2.79
C SER A 101 17.24 -8.65 2.40
N ASN A 102 16.17 -8.79 3.18
CA ASN A 102 15.06 -9.69 2.89
C ASN A 102 13.72 -9.10 3.37
N LEU A 103 13.20 -8.16 2.58
CA LEU A 103 12.00 -7.40 2.94
C LEU A 103 10.77 -8.30 3.08
N ARG A 104 10.62 -9.31 2.22
CA ARG A 104 9.46 -10.21 2.23
C ARG A 104 9.39 -11.04 3.52
N GLU A 105 10.52 -11.61 3.95
CA GLU A 105 10.58 -12.43 5.17
C GLU A 105 10.37 -11.61 6.45
N HIS A 106 10.86 -10.37 6.46
CA HIS A 106 10.82 -9.51 7.64
C HIS A 106 9.74 -8.42 7.58
N TYR A 107 8.82 -8.52 6.61
CA TYR A 107 7.84 -7.49 6.29
C TYR A 107 6.99 -7.05 7.49
N THR A 108 6.63 -8.01 8.35
CA THR A 108 5.80 -7.78 9.53
C THR A 108 6.51 -6.99 10.63
N TRP A 109 7.81 -6.76 10.53
CA TRP A 109 8.54 -5.87 11.46
C TRP A 109 8.38 -4.39 11.12
N LEU A 110 7.92 -4.06 9.89
CA LEU A 110 7.65 -2.69 9.51
C LEU A 110 6.46 -2.11 10.29
N VAL A 111 6.52 -0.81 10.51
CA VAL A 111 5.35 -0.05 11.01
C VAL A 111 4.24 0.00 9.95
N PRO A 112 2.96 0.13 10.33
CA PRO A 112 1.84 0.02 9.39
C PRO A 112 1.92 0.95 8.17
N ALA A 113 2.30 2.22 8.33
CA ALA A 113 2.48 3.13 7.20
C ALA A 113 3.56 2.67 6.20
N ALA A 114 4.67 2.13 6.70
CA ALA A 114 5.73 1.60 5.86
C ALA A 114 5.28 0.35 5.09
N ARG A 115 4.46 -0.51 5.71
CA ARG A 115 3.83 -1.65 4.99
C ARG A 115 2.95 -1.14 3.86
N ALA A 116 2.03 -0.22 4.15
CA ALA A 116 1.15 0.32 3.11
C ALA A 116 1.93 0.91 1.93
N ALA A 117 3.00 1.66 2.21
CA ALA A 117 3.81 2.28 1.17
C ALA A 117 4.63 1.28 0.35
N LEU A 118 5.16 0.23 0.98
CA LEU A 118 6.08 -0.72 0.33
C LEU A 118 5.40 -1.97 -0.25
N ALA A 119 4.11 -2.15 -0.03
CA ALA A 119 3.38 -3.30 -0.56
C ALA A 119 3.28 -3.24 -2.09
N LYS A 120 3.37 -4.40 -2.75
CA LYS A 120 3.05 -4.54 -4.16
C LYS A 120 1.54 -4.66 -4.36
N ARG A 121 1.00 -4.00 -5.38
CA ARG A 121 -0.42 -4.04 -5.73
C ARG A 121 -0.65 -4.98 -6.91
N VAL A 122 -1.50 -5.98 -6.71
CA VAL A 122 -2.02 -6.84 -7.78
C VAL A 122 -3.51 -6.61 -7.90
N VAL A 123 -3.95 -6.08 -9.04
CA VAL A 123 -5.36 -5.78 -9.30
C VAL A 123 -5.99 -6.88 -10.13
N LEU A 124 -7.17 -7.33 -9.70
CA LEU A 124 -8.05 -8.19 -10.48
C LEU A 124 -9.06 -7.32 -11.23
N ALA A 125 -8.95 -7.29 -12.55
CA ALA A 125 -9.82 -6.53 -13.44
C ALA A 125 -10.76 -7.45 -14.23
N GLY A 126 -11.88 -6.92 -14.70
CA GLY A 126 -12.85 -7.63 -15.53
C GLY A 126 -14.31 -7.31 -15.20
N ALA A 127 -15.20 -7.68 -16.11
CA ALA A 127 -16.64 -7.40 -15.99
C ALA A 127 -17.30 -8.12 -14.80
N GLU A 128 -18.60 -7.92 -14.60
CA GLU A 128 -19.37 -8.69 -13.61
C GLU A 128 -19.35 -10.19 -13.92
N SER A 129 -19.45 -11.02 -12.86
CA SER A 129 -19.54 -12.49 -12.98
C SER A 129 -18.32 -13.14 -13.66
N THR A 130 -17.11 -12.66 -13.43
CA THR A 130 -15.87 -13.24 -14.01
C THR A 130 -14.96 -13.89 -12.98
N GLY A 131 -15.42 -14.13 -11.74
CA GLY A 131 -14.65 -14.85 -10.71
C GLY A 131 -13.63 -14.01 -9.92
N LYS A 132 -13.55 -12.70 -10.15
CA LYS A 132 -12.59 -11.78 -9.48
C LYS A 132 -12.61 -11.89 -7.96
N SER A 133 -13.77 -11.72 -7.33
CA SER A 133 -13.87 -11.73 -5.87
C SER A 133 -13.44 -13.06 -5.26
N THR A 134 -13.78 -14.18 -5.89
CA THR A 134 -13.32 -15.50 -5.46
C THR A 134 -11.80 -15.60 -5.59
N LEU A 135 -11.23 -15.15 -6.72
CA LEU A 135 -9.80 -15.17 -6.96
C LEU A 135 -9.03 -14.26 -5.99
N ALA A 136 -9.59 -13.10 -5.63
CA ALA A 136 -9.00 -12.17 -4.67
C ALA A 136 -8.84 -12.83 -3.30
N VAL A 137 -9.90 -13.49 -2.83
CA VAL A 137 -9.92 -14.23 -1.56
C VAL A 137 -8.95 -15.40 -1.60
N ASP A 138 -8.95 -16.18 -2.68
CA ASP A 138 -8.06 -17.34 -2.84
C ASP A 138 -6.59 -16.93 -2.83
N LEU A 139 -6.23 -15.85 -3.54
CA LEU A 139 -4.87 -15.31 -3.58
C LEU A 139 -4.44 -14.74 -2.23
N ALA A 140 -5.29 -13.96 -1.58
CA ALA A 140 -4.96 -13.40 -0.27
C ALA A 140 -4.80 -14.50 0.80
N ASN A 141 -5.62 -15.56 0.74
CA ASN A 141 -5.43 -16.75 1.56
C ASN A 141 -4.12 -17.48 1.20
N HIS A 142 -3.78 -17.64 -0.08
CA HIS A 142 -2.53 -18.28 -0.47
C HIS A 142 -1.30 -17.53 0.06
N TYR A 143 -1.27 -16.21 -0.13
CA TYR A 143 -0.17 -15.35 0.28
C TYR A 143 -0.23 -14.88 1.73
N GLN A 144 -1.24 -15.31 2.49
CA GLN A 144 -1.48 -14.89 3.88
C GLN A 144 -1.44 -13.36 4.02
N THR A 145 -2.08 -12.66 3.10
CA THR A 145 -2.15 -11.20 3.06
C THR A 145 -3.61 -10.72 3.01
N VAL A 146 -3.80 -9.42 2.81
CA VAL A 146 -5.11 -8.77 2.71
C VAL A 146 -5.59 -8.70 1.26
N TRP A 147 -6.92 -8.66 1.09
CA TRP A 147 -7.53 -8.21 -0.15
C TRP A 147 -8.46 -7.03 0.08
N VAL A 148 -8.60 -6.17 -0.93
CA VAL A 148 -9.52 -5.04 -0.96
C VAL A 148 -10.78 -5.46 -1.72
N PRO A 149 -11.96 -5.53 -1.09
CA PRO A 149 -13.20 -5.89 -1.77
C PRO A 149 -13.69 -4.76 -2.70
N GLU A 150 -14.42 -5.12 -3.76
CA GLU A 150 -15.00 -4.16 -4.71
C GLU A 150 -16.02 -3.23 -4.03
N TYR A 151 -15.60 -2.00 -3.74
CA TYR A 151 -16.50 -0.98 -3.18
C TYR A 151 -17.67 -0.63 -4.12
N GLY A 152 -17.47 -0.68 -5.45
CA GLY A 152 -18.52 -0.43 -6.44
C GLY A 152 -19.74 -1.34 -6.27
N ARG A 153 -19.52 -2.61 -5.90
CA ARG A 153 -20.60 -3.55 -5.56
C ARG A 153 -21.36 -3.12 -4.32
N TRP A 154 -20.66 -2.79 -3.23
CA TRP A 154 -21.31 -2.32 -2.00
C TRP A 154 -22.16 -1.07 -2.26
N TYR A 155 -21.63 -0.13 -3.05
CA TYR A 155 -22.35 1.08 -3.44
C TYR A 155 -23.60 0.76 -4.28
N SER A 156 -23.46 -0.12 -5.28
CA SER A 156 -24.57 -0.53 -6.16
C SER A 156 -25.70 -1.22 -5.37
N ASP A 157 -25.36 -2.15 -4.47
CA ASP A 157 -26.33 -2.84 -3.62
C ASP A 157 -27.10 -1.83 -2.73
N GLY A 158 -26.42 -0.79 -2.22
CA GLY A 158 -27.06 0.30 -1.48
C GLY A 158 -28.03 1.15 -2.31
N ARG A 159 -27.81 1.26 -3.63
CA ARG A 159 -28.71 1.97 -4.55
C ARG A 159 -30.01 1.22 -4.83
N ALA A 160 -30.10 -0.08 -4.54
CA ALA A 160 -31.28 -0.88 -4.85
C ALA A 160 -32.57 -0.34 -4.21
N GLY A 161 -32.48 0.40 -3.10
CA GLY A 161 -33.62 1.05 -2.45
C GLY A 161 -34.06 2.39 -3.06
N LEU A 162 -33.30 2.96 -4.00
CA LEU A 162 -33.58 4.29 -4.55
C LEU A 162 -34.73 4.26 -5.57
N LYS A 163 -35.55 5.31 -5.55
CA LYS A 163 -36.62 5.53 -6.54
C LYS A 163 -36.06 5.88 -7.92
N ASP A 164 -35.00 6.68 -7.95
CA ASP A 164 -34.23 6.99 -9.15
C ASP A 164 -32.88 6.27 -9.06
N ARG A 165 -32.59 5.45 -10.06
CA ARG A 165 -31.37 4.65 -10.16
C ARG A 165 -30.47 5.11 -11.30
N THR A 166 -30.70 6.31 -11.83
CA THR A 166 -29.83 6.92 -12.83
C THR A 166 -28.44 7.13 -12.24
N TRP A 167 -27.41 6.69 -12.94
CA TRP A 167 -26.02 6.91 -12.52
C TRP A 167 -25.59 8.34 -12.81
N THR A 168 -24.73 8.89 -11.95
CA THR A 168 -24.13 10.21 -12.15
C THR A 168 -22.60 10.13 -12.12
N ALA A 169 -21.93 11.07 -12.78
CA ALA A 169 -20.47 11.09 -12.86
C ALA A 169 -19.81 11.18 -11.47
N ASP A 170 -20.37 12.01 -10.58
CA ASP A 170 -19.91 12.18 -9.19
C ASP A 170 -19.93 10.88 -8.39
N GLU A 171 -20.83 9.95 -8.71
CA GLU A 171 -20.91 8.67 -8.01
C GLU A 171 -19.76 7.76 -8.35
N PHE A 172 -19.34 7.70 -9.62
CA PHE A 172 -18.16 6.94 -10.01
C PHE A 172 -16.89 7.53 -9.41
N VAL A 173 -16.78 8.87 -9.36
CA VAL A 173 -15.67 9.54 -8.68
C VAL A 173 -15.65 9.19 -7.19
N ARG A 174 -16.80 9.24 -6.51
CA ARG A 174 -16.91 8.80 -5.10
C ARG A 174 -16.52 7.34 -4.92
N ILE A 175 -16.98 6.45 -5.80
CA ILE A 175 -16.64 5.02 -5.76
C ILE A 175 -15.12 4.83 -5.86
N ALA A 176 -14.46 5.47 -6.82
CA ALA A 176 -13.01 5.34 -7.02
C ALA A 176 -12.23 5.87 -5.81
N ILE A 177 -12.57 7.07 -5.32
CA ILE A 177 -11.90 7.66 -4.14
C ILE A 177 -12.08 6.78 -2.90
N THR A 178 -13.30 6.33 -2.62
CA THR A 178 -13.56 5.49 -1.44
C THR A 178 -12.92 4.12 -1.57
N HIS A 179 -12.86 3.54 -2.77
CA HIS A 179 -12.13 2.30 -3.02
C HIS A 179 -10.65 2.47 -2.67
N HIS A 180 -10.00 3.53 -3.16
CA HIS A 180 -8.59 3.81 -2.87
C HIS A 180 -8.33 4.08 -1.38
N GLN A 181 -9.24 4.79 -0.69
CA GLN A 181 -9.14 4.96 0.76
C GLN A 181 -9.18 3.62 1.50
N GLY A 182 -10.10 2.73 1.11
CA GLY A 182 -10.18 1.38 1.65
C GLY A 182 -8.93 0.53 1.37
N GLU A 183 -8.35 0.68 0.18
CA GLU A 183 -7.06 0.09 -0.16
C GLU A 183 -5.94 0.59 0.77
N ALA A 184 -5.79 1.90 0.92
CA ALA A 184 -4.75 2.48 1.76
C ALA A 184 -4.84 1.99 3.22
N ASP A 185 -6.05 1.90 3.76
CA ASP A 185 -6.29 1.39 5.12
C ASP A 185 -5.97 -0.10 5.26
N LEU A 186 -6.35 -0.92 4.29
CA LEU A 186 -6.10 -2.37 4.32
C LEU A 186 -4.63 -2.69 4.07
N ALA A 187 -3.95 -1.95 3.20
CA ALA A 187 -2.53 -2.11 2.91
C ALA A 187 -1.65 -1.95 4.17
N ARG A 188 -2.08 -1.17 5.16
CA ARG A 188 -1.41 -1.06 6.47
C ARG A 188 -1.37 -2.38 7.26
N ARG A 189 -2.29 -3.29 6.94
CA ARG A 189 -2.41 -4.62 7.54
C ARG A 189 -1.86 -5.72 6.64
N SER A 190 -1.33 -5.36 5.47
CA SER A 190 -0.72 -6.33 4.56
C SER A 190 0.43 -7.08 5.24
N ALA A 191 0.63 -8.29 4.76
CA ALA A 191 1.77 -9.13 5.10
C ALA A 191 2.46 -9.55 3.81
N ASN A 192 3.71 -10.02 3.94
CA ASN A 192 4.48 -10.56 2.82
C ASN A 192 4.66 -9.59 1.62
N GLY A 193 4.50 -8.29 1.81
CA GLY A 193 4.76 -7.28 0.78
C GLY A 193 3.76 -7.25 -0.37
N LEU A 194 2.54 -7.75 -0.19
CA LEU A 194 1.55 -7.88 -1.27
C LEU A 194 0.16 -7.46 -0.81
N VAL A 195 -0.60 -6.78 -1.67
CA VAL A 195 -2.02 -6.48 -1.51
C VAL A 195 -2.76 -6.89 -2.77
N ILE A 196 -3.87 -7.62 -2.62
CA ILE A 196 -4.73 -8.04 -3.72
C ILE A 196 -5.94 -7.10 -3.80
N LEU A 197 -6.24 -6.55 -4.95
CA LEU A 197 -7.35 -5.60 -5.12
C LEU A 197 -8.43 -6.22 -6.01
N ASP A 198 -9.65 -6.36 -5.49
CA ASP A 198 -10.83 -6.66 -6.30
C ASP A 198 -11.35 -5.35 -6.88
N THR A 199 -10.80 -5.07 -8.06
CA THR A 199 -10.93 -3.86 -8.90
C THR A 199 -10.18 -2.63 -8.39
N ASP A 200 -10.20 -1.56 -9.19
CA ASP A 200 -9.50 -0.29 -8.94
C ASP A 200 -10.22 0.88 -9.66
N ALA A 201 -9.56 2.05 -9.71
CA ALA A 201 -10.06 3.22 -10.41
C ALA A 201 -10.23 2.98 -11.93
N LEU A 202 -9.37 2.16 -12.56
CA LEU A 202 -9.47 1.85 -13.98
C LEU A 202 -10.73 1.06 -14.29
N VAL A 203 -11.06 0.04 -13.49
CA VAL A 203 -12.32 -0.70 -13.64
C VAL A 203 -13.52 0.22 -13.39
N THR A 204 -13.42 1.14 -12.43
CA THR A 204 -14.47 2.14 -12.18
C THR A 204 -14.68 3.07 -13.39
N LYS A 205 -13.60 3.46 -14.06
CA LYS A 205 -13.63 4.23 -15.32
C LYS A 205 -14.31 3.45 -16.46
N VAL A 206 -14.11 2.14 -16.55
CA VAL A 206 -14.83 1.28 -17.53
C VAL A 206 -16.33 1.31 -17.26
N TRP A 207 -16.74 1.18 -15.99
CA TRP A 207 -18.15 1.30 -15.61
C TRP A 207 -18.73 2.69 -15.90
N HIS A 208 -17.97 3.76 -15.62
CA HIS A 208 -18.38 5.13 -15.95
C HIS A 208 -18.68 5.28 -17.45
N ARG A 209 -17.77 4.83 -18.32
CA ARG A 209 -17.97 4.87 -19.79
C ARG A 209 -19.21 4.08 -20.21
N ARG A 210 -19.40 2.88 -19.64
CA ARG A 210 -20.56 2.05 -19.91
C ARG A 210 -21.89 2.74 -19.64
N TYR A 211 -21.98 3.52 -18.55
CA TYR A 211 -23.24 4.17 -18.15
C TYR A 211 -23.43 5.58 -18.71
N LEU A 212 -22.35 6.35 -18.87
CA LEU A 212 -22.41 7.79 -19.16
C LEU A 212 -21.77 8.20 -20.49
N ASP A 213 -21.14 7.26 -21.21
CA ASP A 213 -20.53 7.42 -22.55
C ASP A 213 -19.71 8.71 -22.69
N SER A 214 -18.96 9.05 -21.64
CA SER A 214 -18.17 10.28 -21.55
C SER A 214 -16.92 10.07 -20.68
N PRO A 215 -15.84 10.84 -20.91
CA PRO A 215 -14.69 10.86 -20.03
C PRO A 215 -14.96 11.69 -18.75
N ASN A 216 -14.22 11.40 -17.69
CA ASN A 216 -14.22 12.20 -16.47
C ASN A 216 -12.78 12.49 -16.04
N PRO A 217 -12.31 13.75 -16.05
CA PRO A 217 -10.93 14.10 -15.74
C PRO A 217 -10.44 13.60 -14.38
N ILE A 218 -11.30 13.57 -13.36
CA ILE A 218 -10.93 13.11 -12.03
C ILE A 218 -10.65 11.60 -12.03
N LEU A 219 -11.44 10.81 -12.78
CA LEU A 219 -11.17 9.38 -12.94
C LEU A 219 -9.90 9.11 -13.75
N GLU A 220 -9.57 9.98 -14.72
CA GLU A 220 -8.30 9.88 -15.46
C GLU A 220 -7.11 10.14 -14.51
N GLU A 221 -7.16 11.20 -13.72
CA GLU A 221 -6.14 11.54 -12.72
C GLU A 221 -5.94 10.40 -11.70
N LEU A 222 -7.03 9.83 -11.17
CA LEU A 222 -6.95 8.71 -10.22
C LEU A 222 -6.31 7.45 -10.82
N VAL A 223 -6.51 7.17 -12.12
CA VAL A 223 -5.88 6.03 -12.79
C VAL A 223 -4.38 6.28 -12.96
N ASP A 224 -4.00 7.50 -13.37
CA ASP A 224 -2.59 7.85 -13.60
C ASP A 224 -1.78 7.93 -12.28
N GLU A 225 -2.42 8.36 -11.18
CA GLU A 225 -1.77 8.48 -9.87
C GLU A 225 -1.56 7.13 -9.18
N PHE A 226 -2.49 6.18 -9.34
CA PHE A 226 -2.52 4.94 -8.57
C PHE A 226 -2.37 3.68 -9.43
N LEU A 227 -1.32 3.64 -10.25
CA LEU A 227 -1.01 2.47 -11.06
C LEU A 227 -0.55 1.28 -10.18
N PRO A 228 -1.10 0.07 -10.38
CA PRO A 228 -0.64 -1.12 -9.67
C PRO A 228 0.63 -1.70 -10.30
N ASP A 229 1.22 -2.69 -9.65
CA ASP A 229 2.40 -3.40 -10.17
C ASP A 229 2.03 -4.45 -11.23
N LEU A 230 0.81 -5.00 -11.16
CA LEU A 230 0.33 -6.06 -12.06
C LEU A 230 -1.20 -6.07 -12.13
N TYR A 231 -1.73 -6.28 -13.34
CA TYR A 231 -3.13 -6.62 -13.54
C TYR A 231 -3.32 -8.09 -13.92
N PHE A 232 -4.35 -8.72 -13.37
CA PHE A 232 -4.97 -9.92 -13.94
C PHE A 232 -6.34 -9.58 -14.51
N VAL A 233 -6.53 -9.77 -15.81
CA VAL A 233 -7.79 -9.48 -16.49
C VAL A 233 -8.59 -10.77 -16.65
N CYS A 234 -9.63 -10.92 -15.84
CA CYS A 234 -10.49 -12.09 -15.79
C CYS A 234 -11.50 -12.10 -16.95
N ALA A 235 -11.30 -12.99 -17.93
CA ALA A 235 -12.17 -13.08 -19.10
C ALA A 235 -13.63 -13.45 -18.75
N PRO A 236 -14.61 -13.03 -19.56
CA PRO A 236 -16.04 -13.32 -19.36
C PRO A 236 -16.46 -14.73 -19.82
N ASP A 237 -15.59 -15.73 -19.65
CA ASP A 237 -15.82 -17.12 -20.09
C ASP A 237 -16.61 -17.99 -19.09
N PHE A 238 -17.01 -17.41 -17.94
CA PHE A 238 -17.95 -18.04 -17.01
C PHE A 238 -19.40 -17.80 -17.45
N GLU A 239 -20.27 -18.76 -17.15
CA GLU A 239 -21.71 -18.54 -17.21
C GLU A 239 -22.08 -17.34 -16.34
N TRP A 240 -22.89 -16.44 -16.92
CA TRP A 240 -23.38 -15.30 -16.17
C TRP A 240 -24.44 -15.74 -15.16
N VAL A 241 -24.27 -15.32 -13.91
CA VAL A 241 -25.19 -15.66 -12.81
C VAL A 241 -25.89 -14.40 -12.34
N HIS A 242 -27.22 -14.39 -12.42
CA HIS A 242 -28.06 -13.32 -11.87
C HIS A 242 -28.18 -13.49 -10.34
N ASP A 243 -27.67 -12.54 -9.56
CA ASP A 243 -27.75 -12.57 -8.09
C ASP A 243 -28.68 -11.48 -7.50
N GLY A 244 -29.32 -10.68 -8.36
CA GLY A 244 -30.30 -9.68 -7.96
C GLY A 244 -29.88 -8.24 -8.27
N THR A 245 -28.57 -7.98 -8.37
CA THR A 245 -28.02 -6.61 -8.62
C THR A 245 -27.16 -6.50 -9.87
N ARG A 246 -26.91 -7.62 -10.57
CA ARG A 246 -26.20 -7.66 -11.86
C ARG A 246 -27.14 -7.30 -13.01
N GLU A 247 -26.73 -6.34 -13.83
CA GLU A 247 -27.60 -5.70 -14.82
C GLU A 247 -27.03 -5.70 -16.26
N SER A 248 -25.78 -6.13 -16.47
CA SER A 248 -25.06 -5.90 -17.74
C SER A 248 -24.49 -7.16 -18.42
N PRO A 249 -25.24 -8.28 -18.54
CA PRO A 249 -24.74 -9.51 -19.17
C PRO A 249 -24.27 -9.29 -20.62
N ASN A 250 -24.97 -8.45 -21.38
CA ASN A 250 -24.69 -8.18 -22.79
C ASN A 250 -23.49 -7.26 -23.04
N TYR A 251 -22.91 -6.69 -21.97
CA TYR A 251 -21.80 -5.73 -22.06
C TYR A 251 -20.48 -6.30 -21.56
N ARG A 252 -20.46 -7.56 -21.10
CA ARG A 252 -19.26 -8.20 -20.57
C ARG A 252 -18.13 -8.23 -21.59
N ASP A 253 -18.43 -8.60 -22.83
CA ASP A 253 -17.43 -8.70 -23.89
C ASP A 253 -16.88 -7.31 -24.28
N SER A 254 -17.75 -6.31 -24.43
CA SER A 254 -17.32 -4.94 -24.75
C SER A 254 -16.50 -4.34 -23.61
N MET A 255 -16.94 -4.51 -22.35
CA MET A 255 -16.20 -4.04 -21.18
C MET A 255 -14.87 -4.75 -21.00
N HIS A 256 -14.78 -6.04 -21.36
CA HIS A 256 -13.52 -6.78 -21.36
C HIS A 256 -12.53 -6.19 -22.36
N ILE A 257 -12.98 -5.94 -23.58
CA ILE A 257 -12.16 -5.28 -24.61
C ILE A 257 -11.72 -3.88 -24.15
N ASP A 258 -12.63 -3.08 -23.60
CA ASP A 258 -12.32 -1.74 -23.09
C ASP A 258 -11.30 -1.78 -21.96
N THR A 259 -11.43 -2.76 -21.06
CA THR A 259 -10.50 -2.97 -19.93
C THR A 259 -9.11 -3.33 -20.44
N LEU A 260 -9.00 -4.28 -21.39
CA LEU A 260 -7.72 -4.66 -22.00
C LEU A 260 -7.05 -3.46 -22.68
N GLN A 261 -7.81 -2.66 -23.44
CA GLN A 261 -7.29 -1.47 -24.12
C GLN A 261 -6.80 -0.41 -23.13
N LEU A 262 -7.57 -0.16 -22.07
CA LEU A 262 -7.23 0.82 -21.05
C LEU A 262 -6.00 0.40 -20.26
N ILE A 263 -5.92 -0.86 -19.82
CA ILE A 263 -4.75 -1.38 -19.10
C ILE A 263 -3.51 -1.32 -20.01
N ALA A 264 -3.62 -1.75 -21.27
CA ALA A 264 -2.51 -1.67 -22.21
C ALA A 264 -1.98 -0.23 -22.39
N ALA A 265 -2.87 0.78 -22.35
CA ALA A 265 -2.48 2.18 -22.45
C ALA A 265 -1.71 2.71 -21.22
N THR A 266 -1.85 2.08 -20.05
CA THR A 266 -1.09 2.45 -18.84
C THR A 266 0.37 1.99 -18.87
N GLY A 267 0.69 0.99 -19.70
CA GLY A 267 2.01 0.34 -19.71
C GLY A 267 2.26 -0.61 -18.53
N VAL A 268 1.30 -0.77 -17.61
CA VAL A 268 1.40 -1.74 -16.51
C VAL A 268 1.33 -3.17 -17.08
N PRO A 269 2.20 -4.10 -16.63
CA PRO A 269 2.12 -5.50 -17.01
C PRO A 269 0.75 -6.09 -16.70
N PHE A 270 0.22 -6.91 -17.61
CA PHE A 270 -1.03 -7.60 -17.37
C PHE A 270 -1.08 -8.98 -18.00
N ILE A 271 -1.84 -9.88 -17.38
CA ILE A 271 -2.11 -11.22 -17.87
C ILE A 271 -3.62 -11.42 -17.95
N GLU A 272 -4.10 -11.86 -19.11
CA GLU A 272 -5.49 -12.27 -19.29
C GLU A 272 -5.69 -13.71 -18.76
N LEU A 273 -6.62 -13.89 -17.83
CA LEU A 273 -6.92 -15.16 -17.20
C LEU A 273 -8.20 -15.78 -17.81
N THR A 274 -8.08 -17.03 -18.26
CA THR A 274 -9.17 -17.80 -18.90
C THR A 274 -9.33 -19.20 -18.30
N GLY A 275 -10.51 -19.79 -18.45
CA GLY A 275 -10.88 -21.09 -17.89
C GLY A 275 -11.29 -20.99 -16.42
N ASP A 276 -11.48 -22.13 -15.79
CA ASP A 276 -12.05 -22.22 -14.44
C ASP A 276 -11.21 -21.56 -13.33
N GLN A 277 -11.85 -21.39 -12.17
CA GLN A 277 -11.26 -20.74 -10.98
C GLN A 277 -9.95 -21.39 -10.54
N SER A 278 -9.83 -22.72 -10.62
CA SER A 278 -8.62 -23.43 -10.18
C SER A 278 -7.45 -23.18 -11.13
N LYS A 279 -7.71 -23.17 -12.44
CA LYS A 279 -6.71 -22.85 -13.46
C LYS A 279 -6.21 -21.42 -13.26
N ARG A 280 -7.12 -20.45 -13.13
CA ARG A 280 -6.79 -19.04 -12.92
C ARG A 280 -5.96 -18.80 -11.68
N LEU A 281 -6.32 -19.45 -10.56
CA LEU A 281 -5.54 -19.35 -9.32
C LEU A 281 -4.11 -19.86 -9.49
N LYS A 282 -3.92 -21.03 -10.12
CA LYS A 282 -2.59 -21.60 -10.37
C LYS A 282 -1.73 -20.70 -11.25
N GLU A 283 -2.33 -20.16 -12.31
CA GLU A 283 -1.67 -19.24 -13.23
C GLU A 283 -1.29 -17.92 -12.54
N ALA A 284 -2.21 -17.33 -11.79
CA ALA A 284 -1.97 -16.10 -11.05
C ALA A 284 -0.85 -16.26 -10.00
N ILE A 285 -0.84 -17.38 -9.26
CA ILE A 285 0.23 -17.69 -8.30
C ILE A 285 1.59 -17.79 -9.02
N ALA A 286 1.65 -18.54 -10.12
CA ALA A 286 2.90 -18.70 -10.86
C ALA A 286 3.47 -17.36 -11.34
N VAL A 287 2.61 -16.48 -11.86
CA VAL A 287 3.01 -15.15 -12.32
C VAL A 287 3.43 -14.25 -11.16
N ILE A 288 2.68 -14.20 -10.06
CA ILE A 288 3.04 -13.39 -8.88
C ILE A 288 4.38 -13.86 -8.31
N ASP A 289 4.59 -15.18 -8.21
CA ASP A 289 5.83 -15.77 -7.69
C ASP A 289 7.03 -15.52 -8.60
N GLU A 290 6.85 -15.22 -9.88
CA GLU A 290 7.93 -14.90 -10.83
C GLU A 290 8.18 -13.39 -10.96
N THR A 291 7.15 -12.57 -10.82
CA THR A 291 7.19 -11.15 -11.24
C THR A 291 7.00 -10.15 -10.10
N VAL A 292 6.36 -10.56 -9.01
CA VAL A 292 6.03 -9.66 -7.88
C VAL A 292 6.94 -9.99 -6.71
N HIS A 293 8.18 -9.52 -6.82
CA HIS A 293 9.16 -9.60 -5.75
C HIS A 293 9.36 -8.25 -5.06
N SER A 294 9.49 -8.30 -3.74
CA SER A 294 10.03 -7.17 -2.99
C SER A 294 11.54 -7.14 -3.24
N GLU A 295 12.03 -6.21 -4.05
CA GLU A 295 13.48 -6.03 -4.19
C GLU A 295 14.10 -5.67 -2.83
N PRO A 296 15.34 -6.11 -2.55
CA PRO A 296 16.08 -5.64 -1.40
C PRO A 296 16.15 -4.11 -1.39
N LEU A 297 15.89 -3.49 -0.24
CA LEU A 297 15.99 -2.03 -0.06
C LEU A 297 17.45 -1.65 0.26
N ILE A 298 18.39 -2.06 -0.60
CA ILE A 298 19.84 -1.85 -0.38
C ILE A 298 20.26 -0.48 -0.89
#